data_AF-A0A5T0NKW0-F1
#
_entry.id   AF-A0A5T0NKW0-F1
#
_cell.length_a   1.000
_cell.length_b   1.000
_cell.length_c   1.000
_cell.angle_alpha   90.00
_cell.angle_beta   90.00
_cell.angle_gamma   90.00
#
_symmetry.space_group_name_H-M   'P 1'
#
loop_
_entity.id
_entity.type
_entity.pdbx_description
1 polymer ?
#
loop_
_entity_poly.entity_id
_entity_poly.type
_entity_poly.pdbx_seq_one_letter_code
_entity_poly.pdbx_strand_id
1 'polypeptide(L)'
;MLKMILGTMKAGKSAKLIDEASNILFQDEVIIIRPSCDTREFFTRKYKNDDLKRFNFGNENTSLSSYRFIFVDEIQFFKKDFLEQIINLSRKKEITITVAGLLNDVKGNAWDNVETLKSYADEILYLKADCDYCGKKESAIFHIGDGGINNNYFVFCEECYKM
;
A
#
# COMPACT_ATOMS: atom_id res chain seq x y z
N MET A 1 14.86 -1.10 -7.93
CA MET A 1 13.71 -0.24 -8.32
C MET A 1 12.73 -0.17 -7.17
N LEU A 2 12.23 1.02 -6.82
CA LEU A 2 11.17 1.27 -5.84
C LEU A 2 10.00 1.98 -6.50
N LYS A 3 8.84 1.32 -6.53
CA LYS A 3 7.57 1.89 -6.96
C LYS A 3 6.65 2.11 -5.77
N MET A 4 5.90 3.20 -5.78
CA MET A 4 4.87 3.50 -4.78
C MET A 4 3.48 3.58 -5.39
N ILE A 5 2.48 2.98 -4.73
CA ILE A 5 1.05 3.08 -5.05
C ILE A 5 0.39 3.82 -3.89
N LEU A 6 0.09 5.09 -4.07
CA LEU A 6 -0.44 5.97 -3.03
C LEU A 6 -1.89 6.35 -3.30
N GLY A 7 -2.65 6.65 -2.26
CA GLY A 7 -4.03 7.08 -2.40
C GLY A 7 -4.78 7.12 -1.08
N THR A 8 -6.06 7.48 -1.14
CA THR A 8 -6.96 7.40 0.00
C THR A 8 -7.32 5.96 0.34
N MET A 9 -8.08 5.75 1.42
CA MET A 9 -8.81 4.49 1.60
C MET A 9 -9.77 4.26 0.42
N LYS A 10 -10.20 3.01 0.21
CA LYS A 10 -11.09 2.61 -0.90
C LYS A 10 -10.54 2.84 -2.33
N ALA A 11 -9.38 3.46 -2.52
CA ALA A 11 -8.78 3.74 -3.83
C ALA A 11 -8.22 2.50 -4.56
N GLY A 12 -8.41 1.28 -4.03
CA GLY A 12 -7.96 0.04 -4.69
C GLY A 12 -6.47 -0.27 -4.61
N LYS A 13 -5.71 0.38 -3.70
CA LYS A 13 -4.24 0.21 -3.57
C LYS A 13 -3.80 -1.24 -3.40
N SER A 14 -4.33 -1.95 -2.40
CA SER A 14 -4.01 -3.36 -2.15
C SER A 14 -4.40 -4.26 -3.33
N ALA A 15 -5.52 -3.97 -4.01
CA ALA A 15 -5.91 -4.71 -5.21
C ALA A 15 -4.91 -4.53 -6.35
N LYS A 16 -4.47 -3.29 -6.60
CA LYS A 16 -3.45 -2.98 -7.62
C LYS A 16 -2.11 -3.62 -7.29
N LEU A 17 -1.72 -3.63 -6.01
CA LEU A 17 -0.51 -4.30 -5.54
C LEU A 17 -0.54 -5.81 -5.83
N ILE A 18 -1.67 -6.49 -5.54
CA ILE A 18 -1.86 -7.91 -5.90
C ILE A 18 -1.89 -8.11 -7.41
N ASP A 19 -2.52 -7.23 -8.18
CA ASP A 19 -2.54 -7.32 -9.64
C ASP A 19 -1.10 -7.28 -10.21
N GLU A 20 -0.24 -6.42 -9.68
CA GLU A 20 1.17 -6.34 -10.10
C GLU A 20 1.98 -7.56 -9.67
N ALA A 21 1.80 -8.06 -8.45
CA ALA A 21 2.42 -9.30 -7.98
C ALA A 21 2.00 -10.52 -8.81
N SER A 22 0.73 -10.53 -9.23
CA SER A 22 0.13 -11.61 -10.04
C SER A 22 0.70 -11.71 -11.45
N ASN A 23 1.27 -10.64 -11.97
CA ASN A 23 1.85 -10.58 -13.31
C ASN A 23 3.32 -11.03 -13.36
N ILE A 24 3.94 -11.29 -12.20
CA ILE A 24 5.31 -11.79 -12.13
C ILE A 24 5.33 -13.28 -12.50
N LEU A 25 6.22 -13.70 -13.40
CA LEU A 25 6.32 -15.09 -13.82
C LEU A 25 6.92 -16.00 -12.72
N PHE A 26 7.94 -15.50 -12.02
CA PHE A 26 8.68 -16.24 -10.99
C PHE A 26 8.04 -16.11 -9.61
N GLN A 27 6.89 -16.74 -9.41
CA GLN A 27 6.07 -16.60 -8.19
C GLN A 27 6.80 -17.01 -6.90
N ASP A 28 7.72 -17.97 -6.96
CA ASP A 28 8.52 -18.39 -5.78
C ASP A 28 9.48 -17.30 -5.28
N GLU A 29 9.83 -16.33 -6.14
CA GLU A 29 10.67 -15.18 -5.79
C GLU A 29 9.87 -13.95 -5.34
N VAL A 30 8.53 -14.07 -5.28
CA VAL A 30 7.60 -13.02 -4.85
C VAL A 30 7.26 -13.19 -3.38
N ILE A 31 7.30 -12.08 -2.63
CA ILE A 31 6.75 -11.99 -1.29
C ILE A 31 5.83 -10.77 -1.15
N ILE A 32 4.71 -10.98 -0.45
CA ILE A 32 3.79 -9.93 -0.03
C ILE A 32 3.93 -9.73 1.47
N ILE A 33 4.26 -8.50 1.87
CA ILE A 33 4.43 -8.08 3.25
C ILE A 33 3.26 -7.21 3.66
N ARG A 34 2.69 -7.51 4.83
CA ARG A 34 1.65 -6.71 5.48
C ARG A 34 2.07 -6.45 6.93
N PRO A 35 1.80 -5.26 7.51
CA PRO A 35 2.27 -4.98 8.86
C PRO A 35 1.56 -5.91 9.85
N SER A 36 2.28 -6.35 10.88
CA SER A 36 1.74 -7.27 11.89
C SER A 36 0.52 -6.73 12.65
N CYS A 37 0.36 -5.40 12.71
CA CYS A 37 -0.80 -4.75 13.31
C CYS A 37 -2.07 -4.84 12.44
N ASP A 38 -1.96 -5.21 11.16
CA ASP A 38 -3.11 -5.48 10.31
C ASP A 38 -3.62 -6.89 10.56
N THR A 39 -4.75 -6.96 11.28
CA THR A 39 -5.41 -8.20 11.70
C THR A 39 -6.63 -8.56 10.84
N ARG A 40 -6.86 -7.86 9.71
CA ARG A 40 -8.00 -8.13 8.82
C ARG A 40 -7.90 -9.53 8.21
N GLU A 41 -9.00 -10.30 8.20
CA GLU A 41 -9.03 -11.67 7.66
C GLU A 41 -8.87 -11.77 6.14
N PHE A 42 -9.09 -10.67 5.42
CA PHE A 42 -8.92 -10.56 3.98
C PHE A 42 -7.81 -9.56 3.65
N PHE A 43 -7.13 -9.78 2.52
CA PHE A 43 -6.12 -8.85 2.01
C PHE A 43 -6.76 -7.68 1.24
N THR A 44 -7.69 -8.01 0.34
CA THR A 44 -8.44 -7.04 -0.45
C THR A 44 -9.81 -7.61 -0.80
N ARG A 45 -10.79 -6.74 -1.05
CA ARG A 45 -12.16 -7.16 -1.39
C ARG A 45 -12.27 -7.74 -2.80
N LYS A 46 -11.26 -7.55 -3.66
CA LYS A 46 -11.24 -8.04 -5.05
C LYS A 46 -10.95 -9.54 -5.14
N TYR A 47 -10.15 -10.08 -4.22
CA TYR A 47 -9.63 -11.45 -4.30
C TYR A 47 -10.12 -12.29 -3.13
N LYS A 48 -10.40 -13.57 -3.36
CA LYS A 48 -10.63 -14.53 -2.28
C LYS A 48 -9.29 -15.00 -1.73
N ASN A 49 -9.27 -15.42 -0.46
CA ASN A 49 -8.04 -15.92 0.16
C ASN A 49 -7.44 -17.11 -0.60
N ASP A 50 -8.26 -17.95 -1.23
CA ASP A 50 -7.80 -19.07 -2.05
C ASP A 50 -7.00 -18.61 -3.28
N ASP A 51 -7.37 -17.48 -3.90
CA ASP A 51 -6.65 -16.92 -5.06
C ASP A 51 -5.24 -16.45 -4.70
N LEU A 52 -5.02 -16.17 -3.41
CA LEU A 52 -3.77 -15.62 -2.89
C LEU A 52 -2.81 -16.70 -2.36
N LYS A 53 -3.26 -17.95 -2.18
CA LYS A 53 -2.44 -19.05 -1.61
C LYS A 53 -1.12 -19.34 -2.33
N ARG A 54 -1.00 -18.89 -3.58
CA ARG A 54 0.22 -19.03 -4.40
C ARG A 54 1.36 -18.09 -4.00
N PHE A 55 1.08 -17.05 -3.21
CA PHE A 55 2.09 -16.08 -2.80
C PHE A 55 2.70 -16.43 -1.45
N ASN A 56 3.98 -16.08 -1.28
CA ASN A 56 4.58 -16.02 0.04
C ASN A 56 4.07 -14.78 0.77
N PHE A 57 3.61 -14.95 2.00
CA PHE A 57 3.19 -13.85 2.87
C PHE A 57 4.13 -13.69 4.06
N GLY A 58 4.35 -12.45 4.47
CA GLY A 58 5.15 -12.12 5.64
C GLY A 58 4.74 -10.79 6.28
N ASN A 59 5.51 -10.41 7.29
CA ASN A 59 5.40 -9.13 7.97
C ASN A 59 6.79 -8.50 8.12
N GLU A 60 6.90 -7.41 8.87
CA GLU A 60 8.15 -6.68 9.07
C GLU A 60 9.29 -7.52 9.70
N ASN A 61 8.99 -8.69 10.27
CA ASN A 61 9.97 -9.61 10.86
C ASN A 61 10.42 -10.70 9.87
N THR A 62 9.82 -10.78 8.68
CA THR A 62 10.17 -11.80 7.68
C THR A 62 11.46 -11.42 6.95
N SER A 63 12.39 -12.37 6.81
CA SER A 63 13.61 -12.15 6.03
C SER A 63 13.27 -11.96 4.55
N LEU A 64 13.77 -10.86 3.97
CA LEU A 64 13.54 -10.51 2.57
C LEU A 64 14.68 -10.98 1.63
N SER A 65 15.73 -11.61 2.17
CA SER A 65 16.98 -11.87 1.43
C SER A 65 16.83 -12.85 0.25
N SER A 66 15.81 -13.70 0.25
CA SER A 66 15.58 -14.73 -0.77
C SER A 66 14.60 -14.30 -1.87
N TYR A 67 14.06 -13.08 -1.78
CA TYR A 67 13.01 -12.61 -2.68
C TYR A 67 13.53 -11.50 -3.59
N ARG A 68 13.17 -11.59 -4.87
CA ARG A 68 13.53 -10.58 -5.89
C ARG A 68 12.40 -9.57 -6.12
N PHE A 69 11.16 -9.97 -5.84
CA PHE A 69 9.97 -9.14 -5.99
C PHE A 69 9.28 -8.98 -4.64
N ILE A 70 9.37 -7.78 -4.08
CA ILE A 70 8.88 -7.49 -2.73
C ILE A 70 7.70 -6.51 -2.87
N PHE A 71 6.53 -6.95 -2.43
CA PHE A 71 5.33 -6.14 -2.38
C PHE A 71 4.99 -5.83 -0.93
N VAL A 72 4.82 -4.56 -0.57
CA VAL A 72 4.50 -4.16 0.81
C VAL A 72 3.19 -3.39 0.81
N ASP A 73 2.20 -3.85 1.55
CA ASP A 73 0.93 -3.13 1.72
C ASP A 73 0.89 -2.36 3.03
N GLU A 74 0.10 -1.28 3.09
CA GLU A 74 -0.08 -0.43 4.26
C GLU A 74 1.23 0.13 4.86
N ILE A 75 2.16 0.58 3.99
CA ILE A 75 3.53 1.00 4.35
C ILE A 75 3.57 2.09 5.45
N GLN A 76 2.51 2.87 5.60
CA GLN A 76 2.43 3.92 6.61
C GLN A 76 2.54 3.39 8.06
N PHE A 77 2.20 2.12 8.31
CA PHE A 77 2.25 1.52 9.65
C PHE A 77 3.58 0.84 10.00
N PHE A 78 4.55 0.83 9.08
CA PHE A 78 5.86 0.22 9.34
C PHE A 78 6.77 1.17 10.11
N LYS A 79 7.71 0.61 10.86
CA LYS A 79 8.70 1.41 11.61
C LYS A 79 9.88 1.80 10.71
N LYS A 80 10.60 2.84 11.15
CA LYS A 80 11.78 3.40 10.46
C LYS A 80 12.78 2.33 10.01
N ASP A 81 13.09 1.35 10.84
CA ASP A 81 14.09 0.32 10.52
C ASP A 81 13.68 -0.53 9.29
N PHE A 82 12.39 -0.83 9.15
CA PHE A 82 11.87 -1.54 7.98
C PHE A 82 11.94 -0.65 6.73
N LEU A 83 11.67 0.65 6.85
CA LEU A 83 11.81 1.61 5.74
C LEU A 83 13.26 1.68 5.26
N GLU A 84 14.22 1.74 6.17
CA GLU A 84 15.65 1.72 5.84
C GLU A 84 16.04 0.40 5.14
N GLN A 85 15.50 -0.73 5.57
CA GLN A 85 15.68 -2.01 4.88
C GLN A 85 15.15 -1.95 3.44
N ILE A 86 13.94 -1.43 3.23
CA ILE A 86 13.33 -1.27 1.89
C ILE A 86 14.18 -0.36 1.00
N ILE A 87 14.64 0.78 1.51
CA ILE A 87 15.49 1.72 0.76
C ILE A 87 16.83 1.08 0.39
N ASN A 88 17.44 0.30 1.30
CA ASN A 88 18.70 -0.38 1.02
C ASN A 88 18.53 -1.50 -0.01
N LEU A 89 17.44 -2.24 0.05
CA LEU A 89 17.14 -3.30 -0.92
C LEU A 89 16.79 -2.73 -2.30
N SER A 90 16.08 -1.60 -2.38
CA SER A 90 15.68 -1.01 -3.67
C SER A 90 16.85 -0.58 -4.55
N ARG A 91 18.02 -0.33 -3.95
CA ARG A 91 19.28 0.01 -4.64
C ARG A 91 19.94 -1.19 -5.33
N LYS A 92 19.53 -2.42 -5.01
CA LYS A 92 20.07 -3.63 -5.65
C LYS A 92 19.39 -3.83 -7.00
N LYS A 93 20.18 -3.97 -8.07
CA LYS A 93 19.68 -4.06 -9.46
C LYS A 93 18.70 -5.21 -9.71
N GLU A 94 18.84 -6.31 -8.97
CA GLU A 94 18.03 -7.52 -9.16
C GLU A 94 16.73 -7.53 -8.33
N ILE A 95 16.52 -6.48 -7.51
CA ILE A 95 15.37 -6.39 -6.61
C ILE A 95 14.41 -5.29 -7.07
N THR A 96 13.15 -5.68 -7.15
CA THR A 96 12.02 -4.83 -7.49
C THR A 96 11.11 -4.75 -6.27
N ILE A 97 10.84 -3.52 -5.81
CA ILE A 97 9.98 -3.28 -4.66
C ILE A 97 8.79 -2.43 -5.08
N THR A 98 7.60 -2.87 -4.73
CA THR A 98 6.37 -2.07 -4.87
C THR A 98 5.72 -1.91 -3.51
N VAL A 99 5.52 -0.67 -3.07
CA VAL A 99 4.86 -0.38 -1.79
C VAL A 99 3.52 0.30 -2.02
N ALA A 100 2.49 -0.08 -1.27
CA ALA A 100 1.19 0.58 -1.26
C ALA A 100 0.96 1.27 0.09
N GLY A 101 0.39 2.47 0.07
CA GLY A 101 0.25 3.28 1.27
C GLY A 101 -0.80 4.38 1.21
N LEU A 102 -1.25 4.82 2.37
CA LEU A 102 -2.09 6.01 2.48
C LEU A 102 -1.28 7.28 2.19
N LEU A 103 -1.90 8.23 1.49
CA LEU A 103 -1.26 9.52 1.24
C LEU A 103 -1.18 10.37 2.52
N ASN A 104 -2.30 10.46 3.26
CA ASN A 104 -2.45 11.27 4.46
C ASN A 104 -3.05 10.42 5.59
N ASP A 105 -3.07 10.93 6.82
CA ASP A 105 -3.84 10.40 7.94
C ASP A 105 -5.28 10.94 7.95
N VAL A 106 -6.08 10.53 8.93
CA VAL A 106 -7.48 11.00 9.11
C VAL A 106 -7.61 12.48 9.46
N LYS A 107 -6.51 13.14 9.83
CA LYS A 107 -6.43 14.58 10.10
C LYS A 107 -5.92 15.35 8.89
N GLY A 108 -5.60 14.67 7.79
CA GLY A 108 -5.03 15.27 6.58
C GLY A 108 -3.52 15.51 6.63
N ASN A 109 -2.80 15.02 7.65
CA ASN A 109 -1.35 15.12 7.72
C ASN A 109 -0.70 14.02 6.88
N ALA A 110 0.44 14.33 6.27
CA ALA A 110 1.24 13.31 5.61
C ALA A 110 1.84 12.32 6.63
N TRP A 111 2.05 11.08 6.22
CA TRP A 111 2.79 10.09 7.02
C TRP A 111 4.28 10.25 6.78
N ASP A 112 5.08 10.49 7.82
CA ASP A 112 6.54 10.68 7.74
C ASP A 112 7.23 9.55 6.95
N ASN A 113 6.78 8.31 7.18
CA ASN A 113 7.29 7.11 6.50
C ASN A 113 7.03 7.15 4.99
N VAL A 114 5.83 7.59 4.60
CA VAL A 114 5.44 7.69 3.19
C VAL A 114 6.22 8.82 2.51
N GLU A 115 6.33 9.99 3.16
CA GLU A 115 7.11 11.11 2.63
C GLU A 115 8.60 10.77 2.48
N THR A 116 9.15 10.04 3.45
CA THR A 116 10.53 9.55 3.36
C THR A 116 10.73 8.69 2.12
N LEU A 117 9.85 7.69 1.89
CA LEU A 117 9.97 6.80 0.73
C LEU A 117 9.75 7.48 -0.61
N LYS A 118 8.90 8.52 -0.69
CA LYS A 118 8.70 9.29 -1.93
C LYS A 118 10.01 9.83 -2.49
N SER A 119 10.95 10.21 -1.62
CA SER A 119 12.26 10.74 -2.01
C SER A 119 13.19 9.67 -2.63
N TYR A 120 12.87 8.39 -2.47
CA TYR A 120 13.63 7.26 -2.99
C TYR A 120 12.89 6.48 -4.09
N ALA A 121 11.66 6.87 -4.42
CA ALA A 121 10.83 6.17 -5.39
C ALA A 121 11.27 6.51 -6.82
N ASP A 122 11.42 5.48 -7.64
CA ASP A 122 11.62 5.60 -9.09
C ASP A 122 10.29 5.91 -9.80
N GLU A 123 9.17 5.40 -9.26
CA GLU A 123 7.81 5.60 -9.80
C GLU A 123 6.81 5.81 -8.66
N ILE A 124 5.89 6.76 -8.83
CA ILE A 124 4.76 6.95 -7.90
C ILE A 124 3.45 6.98 -8.70
N LEU A 125 2.57 6.03 -8.41
CA LEU A 125 1.20 5.97 -8.92
C LEU A 125 0.23 6.46 -7.86
N TYR A 126 -0.54 7.50 -8.18
CA TYR A 126 -1.61 7.99 -7.32
C TYR A 126 -2.97 7.44 -7.77
N LEU A 127 -3.62 6.69 -6.89
CA LEU A 127 -4.98 6.20 -7.07
C LEU A 127 -5.98 7.06 -6.29
N LYS A 128 -7.13 7.30 -6.89
CA LYS A 128 -8.24 8.05 -6.26
C LYS A 128 -9.48 7.19 -6.22
N ALA A 129 -10.18 7.22 -5.10
CA ALA A 129 -11.50 6.61 -4.99
C ALA A 129 -12.59 7.56 -5.56
N ASP A 130 -13.80 7.03 -5.70
CA ASP A 130 -14.99 7.85 -5.91
C ASP A 130 -15.36 8.56 -4.60
N CYS A 131 -15.89 9.78 -4.67
CA CYS A 131 -16.35 10.51 -3.49
C CYS A 131 -17.59 9.84 -2.88
N ASP A 132 -17.56 9.50 -1.58
CA ASP A 132 -18.69 8.86 -0.90
C ASP A 132 -19.89 9.82 -0.74
N TYR A 133 -19.67 11.15 -0.81
CA TYR A 133 -20.73 12.15 -0.66
C TYR A 133 -21.42 12.48 -1.99
N CYS A 134 -20.66 12.94 -2.99
CA CYS A 134 -21.23 13.40 -4.26
C CYS A 134 -21.15 12.39 -5.41
N GLY A 135 -20.49 11.24 -5.21
CA GLY A 135 -20.32 10.20 -6.24
C GLY A 135 -19.34 10.56 -7.37
N LYS A 136 -18.68 11.73 -7.30
CA LYS A 136 -17.70 12.17 -8.31
C LYS A 136 -16.58 11.15 -8.45
N LYS A 137 -16.39 10.64 -9.67
CA LYS A 137 -15.47 9.55 -9.98
C LYS A 137 -14.00 9.94 -9.82
N GLU A 138 -13.20 9.03 -9.29
CA GLU A 138 -11.73 9.17 -9.14
C GLU A 138 -11.30 10.54 -8.61
N SER A 139 -12.02 11.06 -7.62
CA SER A 139 -11.87 12.44 -7.16
C SER A 139 -11.54 12.54 -5.67
N ALA A 140 -11.68 11.45 -4.91
CA ALA A 140 -11.49 11.46 -3.49
C ALA A 140 -10.00 11.47 -3.10
N ILE A 141 -9.59 12.54 -2.42
CA ILE A 141 -8.22 12.78 -1.95
C ILE A 141 -8.14 12.98 -0.43
N PHE A 142 -9.29 13.08 0.24
CA PHE A 142 -9.41 13.06 1.70
C PHE A 142 -10.07 11.78 2.17
N HIS A 143 -9.75 11.36 3.39
CA HIS A 143 -10.50 10.34 4.09
C HIS A 143 -10.65 10.71 5.55
N ILE A 144 -11.82 10.42 6.11
CA ILE A 144 -12.17 10.66 7.51
C ILE A 144 -12.53 9.32 8.13
N GLY A 145 -12.03 9.05 9.33
CA GLY A 145 -12.27 7.80 10.06
C GLY A 145 -11.57 7.79 11.42
N ASP A 146 -11.39 6.60 11.99
CA ASP A 146 -10.81 6.41 13.33
C ASP A 146 -9.27 6.26 13.35
N GLY A 147 -8.62 6.20 12.20
CA GLY A 147 -7.17 6.07 12.07
C GLY A 147 -6.64 4.63 12.21
N GLY A 148 -7.51 3.64 12.43
CA GLY A 148 -7.17 2.23 12.51
C GLY A 148 -7.25 1.47 11.17
N ILE A 149 -6.76 0.24 11.13
CA ILE A 149 -6.81 -0.61 9.93
C ILE A 149 -8.17 -1.33 9.87
N ASN A 150 -9.22 -0.64 9.42
CA ASN A 150 -10.58 -1.17 9.41
C ASN A 150 -11.47 -0.56 8.30
N ASN A 151 -12.79 -0.70 8.41
CA ASN A 151 -13.75 -0.23 7.41
C ASN A 151 -14.46 1.08 7.78
N ASN A 152 -14.11 1.70 8.91
CA ASN A 152 -14.78 2.88 9.47
C ASN A 152 -14.29 4.19 8.83
N TYR A 153 -14.42 4.27 7.50
CA TYR A 153 -13.88 5.38 6.74
C TYR A 153 -14.82 5.85 5.64
N PHE A 154 -14.87 7.17 5.49
CA PHE A 154 -15.45 7.86 4.34
C PHE A 154 -14.36 8.58 3.56
N VAL A 155 -14.53 8.69 2.25
CA VAL A 155 -13.59 9.34 1.34
C VAL A 155 -14.27 10.48 0.59
N PHE A 156 -13.58 11.61 0.47
CA PHE A 156 -14.17 12.85 -0.04
C PHE A 156 -13.27 13.51 -1.08
N CYS A 157 -13.91 14.12 -2.08
CA CYS A 157 -13.25 15.07 -2.97
C CYS A 157 -13.03 16.41 -2.25
N GLU A 158 -12.18 17.27 -2.83
CA GLU A 158 -11.84 18.59 -2.29
C GLU A 158 -13.07 19.46 -1.97
N GLU A 159 -14.04 19.50 -2.89
CA GLU A 159 -15.25 20.31 -2.75
C GLU A 159 -16.08 19.86 -1.54
N CYS A 160 -16.34 18.55 -1.42
CA CYS A 160 -17.18 18.02 -0.34
C CYS A 160 -16.48 18.00 1.02
N TYR A 161 -15.15 17.96 1.06
CA TYR A 161 -14.40 18.02 2.31
C TYR A 161 -14.40 19.42 2.95
N LYS A 162 -14.57 20.48 2.14
CA LYS A 162 -14.57 21.89 2.60
C LYS A 162 -15.96 22.43 2.97
N MET A 163 -17.02 21.68 2.67
CA MET A 163 -18.40 22.02 3.02
C MET A 163 -18.66 21.79 4.50
#